data_AF-A0A7X4DLZ0-F1
#
_entry.id   AF-A0A7X4DLZ0-F1
#
_cell.length_a   1.000
_cell.length_b   1.000
_cell.length_c   1.000
_cell.angle_alpha   90.00
_cell.angle_beta   90.00
_cell.angle_gamma   90.00
#
_symmetry.space_group_name_H-M   'P 1'
#
loop_
_entity.id
_entity.type
_entity.pdbx_description
1 polymer ?
#
loop_
_entity_poly.entity_id
_entity_poly.type
_entity_poly.pdbx_seq_one_letter_code
_entity_poly.pdbx_strand_id
1 'polypeptide(L)'
;MIMTYDIIVVGGGHAGTEAAAAAARLGAKTVLITPDLTRIAQMSCNPAIGGVAKGTVAREVGALGGVMAQATDASRIHFRMLNRSKGPAVWGPRAQCDRALYPIAVRRILDGLDNLDLFQEMVTGLHFDDGVRGVVTRGGITFEGRAVVVTAGTFLRGRIHVGGSAAQGA
;
A
#
# COMPACT_ATOMS: atom_id res chain seq x y z
N MET A 1 -10.41 7.31 -23.77
CA MET A 1 -11.04 6.10 -23.21
C MET A 1 -11.36 6.38 -21.76
N ILE A 2 -12.58 6.14 -21.31
CA ILE A 2 -13.01 6.35 -19.93
C ILE A 2 -13.20 4.97 -19.29
N MET A 3 -12.65 4.77 -18.09
CA MET A 3 -12.85 3.56 -17.31
C MET A 3 -13.54 3.89 -15.99
N THR A 4 -14.54 3.11 -15.60
CA THR A 4 -15.39 3.42 -14.43
C THR A 4 -15.24 2.38 -13.32
N TYR A 5 -15.05 2.89 -12.10
CA TYR A 5 -14.87 2.15 -10.85
C TYR A 5 -15.69 2.79 -9.72
N ASP A 6 -15.91 2.07 -8.63
CA ASP A 6 -16.45 2.68 -7.41
C ASP A 6 -15.36 3.43 -6.65
N ILE A 7 -14.21 2.78 -6.45
CA ILE A 7 -13.07 3.30 -5.70
C ILE A 7 -11.81 3.28 -6.56
N ILE A 8 -11.11 4.41 -6.62
CA ILE A 8 -9.80 4.53 -7.27
C ILE A 8 -8.74 4.73 -6.18
N VAL A 9 -7.74 3.86 -6.15
CA VAL A 9 -6.60 3.97 -5.23
C VAL A 9 -5.36 4.38 -6.03
N VAL A 10 -4.76 5.52 -5.66
CA VAL A 10 -3.55 6.04 -6.29
C VAL A 10 -2.33 5.70 -5.45
N GLY A 11 -1.44 4.89 -6.01
CA GLY A 11 -0.19 4.45 -5.39
C GLY A 11 -0.26 3.04 -4.82
N GLY A 12 0.68 2.18 -5.19
CA GLY A 12 0.77 0.79 -4.74
C GLY A 12 1.55 0.57 -3.44
N GLY A 13 1.65 1.58 -2.57
CA GLY A 13 2.37 1.47 -1.30
C GLY A 13 1.64 0.61 -0.26
N HIS A 14 2.17 0.56 0.96
CA HIS A 14 1.54 -0.17 2.08
C HIS A 14 0.10 0.31 2.33
N ALA A 15 -0.13 1.63 2.36
CA ALA A 15 -1.46 2.19 2.56
C ALA A 15 -2.41 1.90 1.38
N GLY A 16 -1.94 2.05 0.14
CA GLY A 16 -2.76 1.80 -1.05
C GLY A 16 -3.16 0.34 -1.18
N THR A 17 -2.25 -0.58 -0.83
CA THR A 17 -2.54 -2.03 -0.77
C THR A 17 -3.68 -2.35 0.18
N GLU A 18 -3.64 -1.83 1.41
CA GLU A 18 -4.71 -2.06 2.39
C GLU A 18 -6.02 -1.41 1.97
N ALA A 19 -5.98 -0.18 1.45
CA ALA A 19 -7.16 0.53 0.98
C ALA A 19 -7.85 -0.20 -0.19
N ALA A 20 -7.06 -0.66 -1.16
CA ALA A 20 -7.57 -1.38 -2.32
C ALA A 20 -8.16 -2.74 -1.92
N ALA A 21 -7.45 -3.49 -1.07
CA ALA A 21 -7.93 -4.78 -0.59
C ALA A 21 -9.20 -4.65 0.26
N ALA A 22 -9.27 -3.63 1.13
CA ALA A 22 -10.46 -3.37 1.94
C ALA A 22 -11.68 -3.02 1.06
N ALA A 23 -11.52 -2.10 0.10
CA ALA A 23 -12.60 -1.70 -0.79
C ALA A 23 -13.12 -2.88 -1.65
N ALA A 24 -12.22 -3.65 -2.25
CA ALA A 24 -12.57 -4.80 -3.07
C ALA A 24 -13.30 -5.90 -2.27
N ARG A 25 -12.85 -6.17 -1.03
CA ARG A 25 -13.50 -7.15 -0.14
C ARG A 25 -14.88 -6.72 0.36
N LEU A 26 -15.12 -5.42 0.43
CA LEU A 26 -16.45 -4.86 0.73
C LEU A 26 -17.37 -4.84 -0.51
N GLY A 27 -16.91 -5.34 -1.66
CA GLY A 27 -17.72 -5.48 -2.88
C GLY A 27 -17.64 -4.30 -3.83
N ALA A 28 -16.83 -3.28 -3.53
CA ALA A 28 -16.66 -2.13 -4.42
C ALA A 28 -15.75 -2.49 -5.60
N LYS A 29 -16.16 -2.16 -6.84
CA LYS A 29 -15.30 -2.32 -8.00
C LYS A 29 -14.13 -1.34 -7.88
N THR A 30 -12.93 -1.86 -7.64
CA THR A 30 -11.78 -1.05 -7.22
C THR A 30 -10.65 -1.16 -8.23
N VAL A 31 -9.97 -0.04 -8.50
CA VAL A 31 -8.70 -0.05 -9.24
C VAL A 31 -7.58 0.52 -8.39
N LEU A 32 -6.45 -0.18 -8.33
CA LEU A 32 -5.20 0.35 -7.80
C LEU A 32 -4.30 0.75 -8.96
N ILE A 33 -3.98 2.03 -9.05
CA ILE A 33 -3.13 2.60 -10.10
C ILE A 33 -1.77 2.93 -9.50
N THR A 34 -0.70 2.38 -10.07
CA THR A 34 0.67 2.59 -9.58
C THR A 34 1.66 2.64 -10.75
N PRO A 35 2.73 3.44 -10.70
CA PRO A 35 3.67 3.55 -11.83
C PRO A 35 4.47 2.26 -12.08
N ASP A 36 4.60 1.39 -11.08
CA ASP A 36 5.34 0.13 -11.18
C ASP A 36 4.65 -0.96 -10.34
N LEU A 37 4.07 -1.96 -11.02
CA LEU A 37 3.41 -3.09 -10.39
C LEU A 37 4.38 -4.08 -9.74
N THR A 38 5.67 -4.02 -10.08
CA THR A 38 6.71 -4.86 -9.46
C THR A 38 7.12 -4.36 -8.08
N ARG A 39 6.76 -3.11 -7.73
CA ARG A 39 7.10 -2.44 -6.46
C ARG A 39 5.92 -2.28 -5.50
N ILE A 40 4.87 -3.07 -5.66
CA ILE A 40 3.74 -3.04 -4.73
C ILE A 40 4.21 -3.37 -3.31
N ALA A 41 3.77 -2.54 -2.36
CA ALA A 41 4.11 -2.62 -0.94
C ALA A 41 5.61 -2.80 -0.65
N GLN A 42 6.48 -2.22 -1.48
CA GLN A 42 7.92 -2.34 -1.31
C GLN A 42 8.39 -1.78 0.04
N MET A 43 9.17 -2.58 0.77
CA MET A 43 9.84 -2.17 2.00
C MET A 43 11.06 -1.29 1.67
N SER A 44 10.84 0.02 1.55
CA SER A 44 11.89 0.99 1.17
C SER A 44 12.90 1.28 2.28
N CYS A 45 12.48 1.21 3.54
CA CYS A 45 13.30 1.49 4.72
C CYS A 45 13.74 0.19 5.41
N ASN A 46 13.19 -0.10 6.59
CA ASN A 46 13.55 -1.27 7.39
C ASN A 46 12.78 -2.52 6.90
N PRO A 47 13.44 -3.68 6.67
CA PRO A 47 12.79 -4.93 6.33
C PRO A 47 12.09 -5.60 7.53
N ALA A 48 11.27 -4.83 8.26
CA ALA A 48 10.62 -5.29 9.48
C ALA A 48 9.20 -4.76 9.63
N ILE A 49 8.29 -5.62 10.07
CA ILE A 49 6.94 -5.26 10.48
C ILE A 49 6.80 -5.42 11.99
N GLY A 50 6.09 -4.49 12.62
CA GLY A 50 5.86 -4.49 14.06
C GLY A 50 6.91 -3.71 14.86
N GLY A 51 7.00 -4.02 16.15
CA GLY A 51 7.67 -3.20 17.16
C GLY A 51 6.74 -2.96 18.36
N VAL A 52 7.11 -2.06 19.28
CA VAL A 52 6.30 -1.80 20.49
C VAL A 52 4.90 -1.30 20.12
N ALA A 53 4.79 -0.13 19.50
CA ALA A 53 3.49 0.38 19.03
C ALA A 53 3.06 -0.21 17.69
N LYS A 54 4.01 -0.31 16.74
CA LYS A 54 3.75 -0.84 15.39
C LYS A 54 3.25 -2.27 15.39
N GLY A 55 3.64 -3.08 16.38
CA GLY A 55 3.19 -4.46 16.52
C GLY A 55 1.70 -4.55 16.85
N THR A 56 1.19 -3.66 17.70
CA THR A 56 -0.24 -3.54 18.01
C THR A 56 -1.02 -3.14 16.77
N VAL A 57 -0.60 -2.07 16.07
CA VAL A 57 -1.28 -1.63 14.83
C VAL A 57 -1.27 -2.73 13.77
N ALA A 58 -0.15 -3.44 13.58
CA ALA A 58 -0.09 -4.55 12.63
C ALA A 58 -1.06 -5.69 13.00
N ARG A 59 -1.26 -5.95 14.30
CA ARG A 59 -2.25 -6.94 14.79
C ARG A 59 -3.69 -6.45 14.58
N GLU A 60 -3.97 -5.18 14.83
CA GLU A 60 -5.29 -4.58 14.60
C GLU A 60 -5.67 -4.60 13.12
N VAL A 61 -4.75 -4.19 12.24
CA VAL A 61 -4.92 -4.29 10.79
C VAL A 61 -5.18 -5.74 10.39
N GLY A 62 -4.40 -6.70 10.92
CA GLY A 62 -4.64 -8.12 10.69
C GLY A 62 -6.01 -8.61 11.19
N ALA A 63 -6.46 -8.14 12.35
CA ALA A 63 -7.78 -8.48 12.92
C ALA A 63 -8.94 -7.93 12.09
N LEU A 64 -8.75 -6.78 11.45
CA LEU A 64 -9.68 -6.21 10.47
C LEU A 64 -9.60 -6.90 9.09
N GLY A 65 -8.78 -7.95 8.96
CA GLY A 65 -8.60 -8.71 7.72
C GLY A 65 -7.58 -8.11 6.75
N GLY A 66 -6.75 -7.16 7.18
CA GLY A 66 -5.74 -6.51 6.34
C GLY A 66 -4.67 -7.46 5.77
N VAL A 67 -4.01 -6.99 4.71
CA VAL A 67 -3.02 -7.75 3.92
C VAL A 67 -1.69 -7.89 4.67
N MET A 68 -1.29 -6.88 5.44
CA MET A 68 0.02 -6.77 6.10
C MET A 68 0.34 -7.97 6.99
N ALA A 69 -0.62 -8.46 7.77
CA ALA A 69 -0.39 -9.57 8.70
C ALA A 69 -0.06 -10.88 7.93
N GLN A 70 -0.86 -11.20 6.90
CA GLN A 70 -0.65 -12.39 6.08
C GLN A 70 0.67 -12.31 5.29
N ALA A 71 0.96 -11.16 4.69
CA ALA A 71 2.21 -10.94 3.96
C ALA A 71 3.45 -11.01 4.87
N THR A 72 3.33 -10.49 6.11
CA THR A 72 4.38 -10.60 7.13
C THR A 72 4.65 -12.06 7.46
N ASP A 73 3.61 -12.85 7.75
CA ASP A 73 3.79 -14.26 8.10
C ASP A 73 4.34 -15.11 6.95
N ALA A 74 3.97 -14.79 5.70
CA ALA A 74 4.47 -15.49 4.51
C ALA A 74 5.94 -15.15 4.16
N SER A 75 6.48 -14.03 4.64
CA SER A 75 7.82 -13.55 4.31
C SER A 75 8.76 -13.43 5.52
N ARG A 76 8.30 -13.81 6.72
CA ARG A 76 9.10 -13.68 7.95
C ARG A 76 10.34 -14.56 7.90
N ILE A 77 11.49 -13.96 8.25
CA ILE A 77 12.75 -14.66 8.47
C ILE A 77 12.96 -14.91 9.96
N HIS A 78 12.59 -13.94 10.79
CA HIS A 78 12.77 -14.02 12.24
C HIS A 78 11.67 -13.25 12.97
N PHE A 79 11.17 -13.81 14.07
CA PHE A 79 10.14 -13.19 14.90
C PHE A 79 10.61 -13.07 16.35
N ARG A 80 10.32 -11.93 16.97
CA ARG A 80 10.58 -11.71 18.41
C ARG A 80 9.46 -10.91 19.05
N MET A 81 9.06 -11.34 20.25
CA MET A 81 8.25 -10.52 21.14
C MET A 81 9.15 -9.55 21.91
N LEU A 82 8.98 -8.25 21.70
CA LEU A 82 9.66 -7.20 22.48
C LEU A 82 8.99 -7.04 23.84
N ASN A 83 9.76 -6.59 24.84
CA ASN A 83 9.30 -6.36 26.22
C ASN A 83 8.66 -7.57 26.92
N ARG A 84 9.03 -8.80 26.52
CA ARG A 84 8.42 -10.03 27.05
C ARG A 84 8.43 -10.14 28.59
N SER A 85 9.47 -9.64 29.25
CA SER A 85 9.59 -9.65 30.72
C SER A 85 8.79 -8.57 31.46
N LYS A 86 8.19 -7.60 30.75
CA LYS A 86 7.52 -6.42 31.34
C LYS A 86 5.99 -6.51 31.39
N GLY A 87 5.44 -7.70 31.10
CA GLY A 87 4.01 -7.99 31.13
C GLY A 87 3.25 -7.69 29.83
N PRO A 88 2.07 -8.32 29.61
CA PRO A 88 1.38 -8.32 28.31
C PRO A 88 0.99 -6.96 27.75
N ALA A 89 0.66 -6.00 28.61
CA ALA A 89 0.21 -4.67 28.21
C ALA A 89 1.24 -3.87 27.41
N VAL A 90 2.53 -4.23 27.48
CA VAL A 90 3.62 -3.52 26.81
C VAL A 90 4.38 -4.40 25.81
N TRP A 91 3.85 -5.58 25.51
CA TRP A 91 4.44 -6.49 24.54
C TRP A 91 4.32 -5.94 23.11
N GLY A 92 5.39 -6.08 22.34
CA GLY A 92 5.45 -5.61 20.96
C GLY A 92 5.90 -6.71 20.00
N PRO A 93 4.99 -7.36 19.24
CA PRO A 93 5.39 -8.34 18.24
C PRO A 93 6.18 -7.66 17.11
N ARG A 94 7.30 -8.26 16.71
CA ARG A 94 8.14 -7.76 15.62
C ARG A 94 8.67 -8.91 14.77
N ALA A 95 8.53 -8.78 13.46
CA ALA A 95 9.09 -9.71 12.48
C ALA A 95 10.12 -8.98 11.60
N GLN A 96 11.25 -9.62 11.35
CA GLN A 96 12.10 -9.32 10.19
C GLN A 96 11.53 -10.10 9.00
N CYS A 97 11.37 -9.44 7.87
CA CYS A 97 10.80 -10.00 6.65
C CYS A 97 11.84 -9.99 5.54
N ASP A 98 11.76 -10.98 4.65
CA ASP A 98 12.50 -10.95 3.41
C ASP A 98 11.94 -9.84 2.50
N ARG A 99 12.81 -8.92 2.05
CA ARG A 99 12.42 -7.75 1.25
C ARG A 99 11.86 -8.12 -0.12
N ALA A 100 12.26 -9.26 -0.68
CA ALA A 100 11.78 -9.73 -1.97
C ALA A 100 10.49 -10.53 -1.81
N LEU A 101 10.40 -11.38 -0.78
CA LEU A 101 9.20 -12.21 -0.58
C LEU A 101 7.99 -11.41 -0.08
N TYR A 102 8.18 -10.32 0.69
CA TYR A 102 7.04 -9.55 1.20
C TYR A 102 6.19 -8.93 0.08
N PRO A 103 6.75 -8.19 -0.91
CA PRO A 103 5.99 -7.72 -2.08
C PRO A 103 5.32 -8.84 -2.87
N ILE A 104 5.99 -9.99 -3.03
CA ILE A 104 5.42 -11.15 -3.73
C ILE A 104 4.19 -11.69 -2.98
N ALA A 105 4.27 -11.80 -1.65
CA ALA A 105 3.15 -12.25 -0.82
C ALA A 105 1.98 -11.27 -0.90
N VAL A 106 2.25 -9.95 -0.82
CA VAL A 106 1.22 -8.92 -1.01
C VAL A 106 0.57 -9.06 -2.39
N ARG A 107 1.39 -9.15 -3.45
CA ARG A 107 0.90 -9.24 -4.82
C ARG A 107 -0.02 -10.44 -5.02
N ARG A 108 0.39 -11.61 -4.52
CA ARG A 108 -0.42 -12.84 -4.55
C ARG A 108 -1.77 -12.68 -3.86
N ILE A 109 -1.83 -11.93 -2.75
CA ILE A 109 -3.09 -11.66 -2.04
C ILE A 109 -3.97 -10.74 -2.90
N LEU A 110 -3.42 -9.68 -3.48
CA LEU A 110 -4.18 -8.74 -4.31
C LEU A 110 -4.71 -9.37 -5.61
N ASP A 111 -3.90 -10.18 -6.30
CA ASP A 111 -4.30 -10.86 -7.54
C ASP A 111 -5.46 -11.86 -7.32
N GLY A 112 -5.70 -12.28 -6.06
CA GLY A 112 -6.79 -13.17 -5.70
C GLY A 112 -8.09 -12.47 -5.29
N LEU A 113 -8.20 -11.15 -5.46
CA LEU A 113 -9.40 -10.38 -5.10
C LEU A 113 -10.23 -10.06 -6.35
N ASP A 114 -11.43 -10.66 -6.45
CA ASP A 114 -12.28 -10.57 -7.65
C ASP A 114 -12.67 -9.14 -8.07
N ASN A 115 -12.81 -8.22 -7.10
CA ASN A 115 -13.23 -6.83 -7.36
C ASN A 115 -12.06 -5.84 -7.45
N LEU A 116 -10.82 -6.32 -7.61
CA LEU A 116 -9.64 -5.47 -7.66
C LEU A 116 -8.90 -5.60 -8.99
N ASP A 117 -8.89 -4.50 -9.75
CA ASP A 117 -8.01 -4.35 -10.91
C ASP A 117 -6.70 -3.67 -10.50
N LEU A 118 -5.58 -4.19 -11.01
CA LEU A 118 -4.25 -3.59 -10.85
C LEU A 118 -3.80 -2.97 -12.18
N PHE A 119 -3.55 -1.66 -12.19
CA PHE A 119 -3.22 -0.92 -13.39
C PHE A 119 -1.88 -0.19 -13.28
N GLN A 120 -0.98 -0.42 -14.24
CA GLN A 120 0.32 0.23 -14.25
C GLN A 120 0.27 1.56 -15.02
N GLU A 121 0.18 2.67 -14.28
CA GLU A 121 0.33 4.02 -14.83
C GLU A 121 0.66 5.03 -13.72
N MET A 122 1.18 6.19 -14.12
CA MET A 122 1.32 7.36 -13.30
C MET A 122 0.07 8.24 -13.38
N VAL A 123 -0.61 8.41 -12.24
CA VAL A 123 -1.63 9.44 -12.07
C VAL A 123 -0.96 10.82 -12.01
N THR A 124 -1.43 11.75 -12.84
CA THR A 124 -0.86 13.12 -12.94
C THR A 124 -1.80 14.18 -12.40
N GLY A 125 -3.09 13.87 -12.24
CA GLY A 125 -4.07 14.81 -11.69
C GLY A 125 -5.36 14.14 -11.24
N LEU A 126 -6.11 14.87 -10.42
CA LEU A 126 -7.50 14.53 -10.11
C LEU A 126 -8.40 15.10 -11.22
N HIS A 127 -9.47 14.37 -11.55
CA HIS A 127 -10.52 14.81 -12.44
C HIS A 127 -11.64 15.43 -11.59
N PHE A 128 -12.10 16.63 -11.96
CA PHE A 128 -13.09 17.39 -11.20
C PHE A 128 -14.31 17.76 -12.05
N ASP A 129 -15.49 17.65 -11.44
CA ASP A 129 -16.77 18.14 -11.93
C ASP A 129 -17.65 18.41 -10.69
N ASP A 130 -17.70 19.67 -10.24
CA ASP A 130 -18.27 20.14 -8.96
C ASP A 130 -17.75 19.42 -7.68
N GLY A 131 -16.75 18.56 -7.84
CA GLY A 131 -16.16 17.68 -6.83
C GLY A 131 -15.21 16.68 -7.49
N VAL A 132 -14.52 15.85 -6.70
CA VAL A 132 -13.63 14.82 -7.26
C VAL A 132 -14.47 13.75 -7.97
N ARG A 133 -14.24 13.56 -9.28
CA ARG A 133 -14.87 12.52 -10.11
C ARG A 133 -13.94 11.39 -10.49
N GLY A 134 -12.66 11.50 -10.21
CA GLY A 134 -11.69 10.48 -10.56
C GLY A 134 -10.28 11.01 -10.72
N VAL A 135 -9.53 10.39 -11.62
CA VAL A 135 -8.12 10.72 -11.88
C VAL A 135 -7.79 10.68 -13.37
N VAL A 136 -6.75 11.41 -13.75
CA VAL A 136 -6.18 11.39 -15.09
C VAL A 136 -4.74 10.86 -15.00
N THR A 137 -4.37 9.96 -15.90
CA THR A 137 -3.01 9.41 -15.98
C THR A 137 -2.14 10.19 -16.95
N ARG A 138 -0.82 9.98 -16.90
CA ARG A 138 0.17 10.58 -17.81
C ARG A 138 -0.13 10.27 -19.28
N GLY A 139 -0.59 9.07 -19.57
CA GLY A 139 -1.04 8.64 -20.91
C GLY A 139 -2.38 9.23 -21.37
N GLY A 140 -3.00 10.12 -20.59
CA GLY A 140 -4.28 10.74 -20.94
C GLY A 140 -5.50 9.85 -20.75
N ILE A 141 -5.39 8.77 -19.97
CA ILE A 141 -6.53 7.92 -19.61
C ILE A 141 -7.25 8.55 -18.43
N THR A 142 -8.57 8.68 -18.53
CA THR A 142 -9.42 9.13 -17.43
C THR A 142 -10.08 7.93 -16.76
N PHE A 143 -9.85 7.81 -15.46
CA PHE A 143 -10.55 6.87 -14.59
C PHE A 143 -11.58 7.65 -13.79
N GLU A 144 -12.84 7.27 -13.91
CA GLU A 144 -13.92 7.87 -13.12
C GLU A 144 -14.29 6.95 -11.95
N GLY A 145 -14.58 7.56 -10.81
CA GLY A 145 -15.08 6.83 -9.65
C GLY A 145 -15.74 7.70 -8.61
N ARG A 146 -16.39 7.04 -7.66
CA ARG A 146 -17.20 7.69 -6.61
C ARG A 146 -16.32 8.25 -5.50
N ALA A 147 -15.15 7.66 -5.28
CA ALA A 147 -14.14 8.16 -4.38
C ALA A 147 -12.72 7.85 -4.87
N VAL A 148 -11.77 8.70 -4.47
CA VAL A 148 -10.34 8.54 -4.76
C VAL A 148 -9.57 8.50 -3.44
N VAL A 149 -8.72 7.49 -3.27
CA VAL A 149 -7.80 7.35 -2.13
C VAL A 149 -6.39 7.64 -2.62
N VAL A 150 -5.78 8.72 -2.13
CA VAL A 150 -4.43 9.12 -2.54
C VAL A 150 -3.40 8.60 -1.54
N THR A 151 -2.50 7.73 -2.01
CA THR A 151 -1.43 7.10 -1.20
C THR A 151 -0.06 7.25 -1.88
N ALA A 152 0.23 8.46 -2.36
CA ALA A 152 1.43 8.78 -3.16
C ALA A 152 2.78 8.63 -2.43
N GLY A 153 2.79 8.27 -1.14
CA GLY A 153 4.01 8.02 -0.37
C GLY A 153 5.00 9.18 -0.44
N THR A 154 6.27 8.87 -0.69
CA THR A 154 7.35 9.86 -0.84
C THR A 154 7.61 10.28 -2.29
N PHE A 155 6.72 9.92 -3.22
CA PHE A 155 6.94 10.11 -4.66
C PHE A 155 6.55 11.52 -5.14
N LEU A 156 5.49 12.10 -4.57
CA LEU A 156 4.97 13.37 -5.04
C LEU A 156 5.99 14.50 -4.84
N ARG A 157 6.57 15.00 -5.94
CA ARG A 157 7.64 16.00 -5.97
C ARG A 157 8.83 15.63 -5.06
N GLY A 158 9.10 14.34 -4.91
CA GLY A 158 10.19 13.83 -4.07
C GLY A 158 11.54 14.40 -4.51
N ARG A 159 12.40 14.71 -3.55
CA ARG A 159 13.81 15.07 -3.78
C ARG A 159 14.69 14.22 -2.90
N ILE A 160 15.76 13.70 -3.48
CA ILE A 160 16.74 12.84 -2.81
C ILE A 160 17.92 13.72 -2.42
N HIS A 161 18.23 13.74 -1.13
CA HIS A 161 19.35 14.49 -0.57
C HIS A 161 20.46 13.53 -0.13
N VAL A 162 21.69 13.79 -0.58
CA VAL A 162 22.89 13.07 -0.17
C VAL A 162 23.99 14.08 0.11
N GLY A 163 24.27 14.32 1.40
CA GLY A 163 25.15 15.41 1.80
C GLY A 163 24.63 16.77 1.33
N GLY A 164 25.48 17.56 0.67
CA GLY A 164 25.10 18.85 0.07
C GLY A 164 24.41 18.77 -1.29
N SER A 165 24.27 17.57 -1.87
CA SER A 165 23.70 17.36 -3.20
C SER A 165 22.21 17.01 -3.11
N ALA A 166 21.44 17.50 -4.09
CA ALA A 166 20.03 17.16 -4.24
C ALA A 166 19.72 16.74 -5.69
N ALA A 167 18.91 15.68 -5.84
CA ALA A 167 18.40 15.22 -7.13
C ALA A 167 16.87 15.09 -7.07
N GLN A 168 16.20 15.22 -8.21
CA GLN A 168 14.77 14.94 -8.30
C GLN A 168 14.54 13.43 -8.11
N GLY A 169 13.66 13.07 -7.18
CA GLY A 169 13.21 11.69 -7.00
C GLY A 169 12.34 11.23 -8.17
N ALA A 170 12.36 9.92 -8.44
CA ALA A 170 11.56 9.27 -9.48
C ALA A 170 10.06 9.26 -9.12
#